data_AF-A0A1B8WKR5-F1
#
_entry.id   AF-A0A1B8WKR5-F1
#
_cell.length_a   1.000
_cell.length_b   1.000
_cell.length_c   1.000
_cell.angle_alpha   90.00
_cell.angle_beta   90.00
_cell.angle_gamma   90.00
#
_symmetry.space_group_name_H-M   'P 1'
#
loop_
_entity.id
_entity.type
_entity.pdbx_description
1 polymer ?
#
loop_
_entity_poly.entity_id
_entity_poly.type
_entity_poly.pdbx_seq_one_letter_code
_entity_poly.pdbx_strand_id
1 'polypeptide(L)' 'MKNEQSQFTVEYQDHYGVVYYRNVKAANIAEANMIIRQKQPDVIIRAVTLVPIDEKTDRDD' A
#
# COMPACT_ATOMS: atom_id res chain seq x y z
N MET A 1 -0.64 22.86 -5.54
CA MET A 1 -1.63 21.85 -5.11
C MET A 1 -0.89 20.84 -4.23
N LYS A 2 -1.23 20.71 -2.95
CA LYS A 2 -0.70 19.61 -2.13
C LYS A 2 -1.36 18.36 -2.68
N ASN A 3 -0.62 17.49 -3.37
CA ASN A 3 -1.15 16.19 -3.74
C ASN A 3 -1.46 15.45 -2.43
N GLU A 4 -2.74 15.32 -2.11
CA GLU A 4 -3.22 14.59 -0.93
C GLU A 4 -2.92 13.11 -1.12
N GLN A 5 -1.71 12.70 -0.74
CA GLN A 5 -1.33 11.31 -0.73
C GLN A 5 -1.91 10.65 0.52
N SER A 6 -2.74 9.63 0.29
CA SER A 6 -3.24 8.75 1.35
C SER A 6 -2.30 7.57 1.53
N GLN A 7 -2.39 6.91 2.69
CA GLN A 7 -1.66 5.69 2.94
C GLN A 7 -2.50 4.47 2.57
N PHE A 8 -1.91 3.51 1.88
CA PHE A 8 -2.56 2.26 1.46
C PHE A 8 -1.72 1.07 1.90
N THR A 9 -2.35 -0.01 2.34
CA THR A 9 -1.68 -1.31 2.51
C THR A 9 -1.96 -2.15 1.27
N VAL A 10 -0.90 -2.67 0.65
CA VAL A 10 -1.00 -3.59 -0.50
C VAL A 10 -0.58 -4.98 -0.05
N GLU A 11 -1.47 -5.95 -0.23
CA GLU A 11 -1.20 -7.39 -0.11
C GLU A 11 -0.82 -7.93 -1.48
N TYR A 12 0.35 -8.58 -1.59
CA TYR A 12 0.80 -9.20 -2.83
C TYR A 12 1.52 -10.53 -2.56
N GLN A 13 1.50 -11.40 -3.55
CA GLN A 13 2.03 -12.76 -3.46
C GLN A 13 3.08 -12.99 -4.53
N ASP A 14 4.22 -13.58 -4.15
CA ASP A 14 5.24 -14.00 -5.11
C ASP A 14 4.90 -15.33 -5.79
N HIS A 15 5.74 -15.74 -6.76
CA HIS A 15 5.54 -16.99 -7.50
C HIS A 15 5.78 -18.26 -6.66
N TYR A 16 6.40 -18.14 -5.48
CA TYR A 16 6.51 -19.22 -4.50
C TYR A 16 5.28 -19.32 -3.60
N GLY A 17 4.33 -18.39 -3.74
CA GLY A 17 3.11 -18.34 -2.97
C GLY A 17 3.24 -17.60 -1.65
N VAL A 18 4.37 -16.96 -1.36
CA VAL A 18 4.58 -16.18 -0.12
C VAL A 18 3.83 -14.86 -0.22
N VAL A 19 3.06 -14.53 0.82
CA VAL A 19 2.26 -13.30 0.90
C VAL A 19 3.02 -12.24 1.68
N TYR A 20 3.05 -11.04 1.12
CA TYR A 20 3.69 -9.86 1.70
C TYR A 20 2.69 -8.71 1.80
N TYR A 21 2.96 -7.83 2.76
CA TYR A 21 2.20 -6.61 2.99
C TYR A 21 3.14 -5.41 2.89
N ARG A 22 2.72 -4.34 2.21
CA ARG A 22 3.50 -3.10 2.13
C ARG A 22 2.62 -1.86 2.21
N ASN A 23 3.05 -0.91 3.04
CA ASN A 23 2.43 0.41 3.13
C ASN A 23 2.98 1.36 2.06
N VAL A 24 2.06 1.70 1.16
CA VAL A 24 1.98 2.70 0.10
C VAL A 24 1.71 4.14 0.49
N LYS A 25 2.41 5.17 0.03
CA LYS A 25 1.79 6.51 -0.11
C LYS A 25 1.41 6.69 -1.58
N ALA A 26 0.15 6.98 -1.85
CA ALA A 26 -0.40 7.14 -3.20
C ALA A 26 -1.60 8.07 -3.18
N ALA A 27 -1.96 8.65 -4.32
CA ALA A 27 -3.18 9.43 -4.48
C ALA A 27 -4.44 8.53 -4.55
N ASN A 28 -4.31 7.29 -5.01
CA ASN A 28 -5.42 6.34 -5.14
C ASN A 28 -4.94 4.87 -5.21
N ILE A 29 -5.91 3.95 -5.25
CA ILE A 29 -5.66 2.50 -5.34
C ILE A 29 -4.89 2.11 -6.60
N ALA A 30 -5.15 2.74 -7.75
CA ALA A 30 -4.48 2.41 -9.00
C ALA A 30 -2.98 2.75 -8.94
N GLU A 31 -2.64 3.90 -8.38
CA GLU A 31 -1.24 4.30 -8.13
C GLU A 31 -0.58 3.38 -7.09
N ALA A 32 -1.27 3.02 -6.01
CA ALA A 32 -0.75 2.08 -5.02
C ALA A 32 -0.37 0.71 -5.65
N ASN A 33 -1.22 0.20 -6.55
CA ASN A 33 -0.94 -1.00 -7.33
C ASN A 33 0.30 -0.82 -8.22
N MET A 34 0.37 0.30 -8.95
CA MET A 34 1.47 0.59 -9.87
C MET A 34 2.82 0.63 -9.14
N ILE A 35 2.88 1.24 -7.95
CA ILE A 35 4.11 1.30 -7.15
C ILE A 35 4.64 -0.09 -6.81
N ILE A 36 3.76 -1.05 -6.48
CA ILE A 36 4.19 -2.44 -6.22
C ILE A 36 4.67 -3.10 -7.50
N ARG A 37 3.91 -2.99 -8.60
CA ARG A 37 4.27 -3.61 -9.89
C ARG A 37 5.58 -3.07 -10.47
N GLN A 38 5.88 -1.79 -10.29
CA GLN A 38 7.16 -1.21 -10.73
C GLN A 38 8.36 -1.79 -9.98
N LYS A 39 8.19 -2.12 -8.70
CA LYS A 39 9.27 -2.69 -7.87
C LYS A 39 9.37 -4.20 -7.99
N GLN A 40 8.24 -4.86 -8.22
CA GLN A 40 8.09 -6.30 -8.25
C GLN A 40 7.08 -6.66 -9.36
N PRO A 41 7.55 -6.79 -10.61
CA PRO A 41 6.64 -6.98 -11.75
C PRO A 41 5.93 -8.34 -11.74
N ASP A 42 6.56 -9.34 -11.13
CA ASP A 42 6.12 -10.74 -11.18
C ASP A 42 5.16 -11.14 -10.05
N VAL A 43 4.77 -10.20 -9.17
CA VAL A 43 3.87 -10.51 -8.06
C VAL A 43 2.40 -10.37 -8.45
N ILE A 44 1.57 -11.19 -7.81
CA ILE A 44 0.12 -11.11 -7.89
C ILE A 44 -0.36 -10.21 -6.77
N ILE A 45 -0.95 -9.05 -7.11
CA ILE A 45 -1.60 -8.20 -6.11
C ILE A 45 -2.94 -8.83 -5.73
N ARG A 46 -3.14 -9.08 -4.44
CA ARG A 46 -4.33 -9.73 -3.89
C ARG A 46 -5.35 -8.73 -3.36
N ALA A 47 -4.88 -7.69 -2.67
CA ALA A 47 -5.74 -6.64 -2.12
C ALA A 47 -5.01 -5.31 -1.98
N VAL A 48 -5.77 -4.21 -2.03
CA VAL A 48 -5.31 -2.88 -1.66
C VAL A 48 -6.34 -2.26 -0.73
N THR A 49 -5.87 -1.83 0.44
CA THR A 49 -6.73 -1.28 1.51
C THR A 49 -6.28 0.13 1.83
N LEU A 50 -7.20 1.08 1.87
CA LEU A 50 -6.92 2.43 2.39
C LEU A 50 -6.67 2.32 3.89
N VAL A 51 -5.54 2.84 4.36
CA VAL A 51 -5.25 2.95 5.79
C VAL A 51 -5.96 4.21 6.28
N PRO A 52 -6.95 4.09 7.18
CA PRO A 52 -7.57 5.26 7.78
C PRO A 52 -6.51 6.08 8.51
N ILE A 53 -6.55 7.39 8.33
CA ILE A 53 -5.75 8.29 9.16
C ILE A 53 -6.51 8.40 10.48
N ASP A 54 -6.24 7.49 11.43
CA ASP A 54 -6.73 7.70 12.79
C ASP A 54 -5.97 8.89 13.39
N GLU A 55 -6.67 10.00 13.64
CA GLU A 55 -6.13 11.21 14.31
C GLU A 55 -5.66 10.97 15.76
N LYS A 56 -5.47 9.73 16.20
CA LYS A 56 -5.06 9.39 17.57
C LYS A 56 -4.09 8.20 17.63
N THR A 57 -2.85 8.42 17.23
CA THR A 57 -1.73 7.61 17.75
C THR A 57 -0.41 8.40 17.79
N ASP A 58 -0.47 9.63 18.30
CA ASP A 58 0.70 10.32 18.88
C ASP A 58 0.42 10.51 20.39
N ARG A 59 0.31 9.40 21.13
CA ARG A 59 0.50 9.41 22.58
C ARG A 59 1.65 8.46 22.88
N ASP A 60 2.85 8.96 22.61
CA ASP A 60 4.04 8.47 23.29
C ASP A 60 3.96 8.97 24.74
N ASP A 61 3.84 8.02 25.68
CA ASP A 61 4.09 8.18 27.12
C ASP A 61 5.58 8.44 27.41
#